data_AF-A0A2V9GUM9-F1
#
_entry.id   AF-A0A2V9GUM9-F1
#
_cell.length_a   1.000
_cell.length_b   1.000
_cell.length_c   1.000
_cell.angle_alpha   90.00
_cell.angle_beta   90.00
_cell.angle_gamma   90.00
#
_symmetry.space_group_name_H-M   'P 1'
#
loop_
_entity.id
_entity.type
_entity.pdbx_description
1 polymer ?
#
loop_
_entity_poly.entity_id
_entity_poly.type
_entity_poly.pdbx_seq_one_letter_code
_entity_poly.pdbx_strand_id
1 'polypeptide(L)'
;MPFTMGTIHLAVDLTADKMIIHALDEGAGFKLSDVPDPLAEENLLSTSGRGIFLMRAFMDEFDVISGRTGGAEIVMSKKLPAPGSASPNGQGGQNATPQQEA
;
A
#
# COMPACT_ATOMS: atom_id res chain seq x y z
N MET A 1 -3.55 -2.34 31.55
CA MET A 1 -3.26 -1.01 30.99
C MET A 1 -4.44 -0.60 30.12
N PRO A 2 -5.12 0.53 30.37
CA PRO A 2 -6.20 0.97 29.49
C PRO A 2 -5.62 1.36 28.13
N PHE A 3 -6.26 0.91 27.05
CA PHE A 3 -5.99 1.41 25.71
C PHE A 3 -6.44 2.88 25.68
N THR A 4 -5.53 3.80 25.37
CA THR A 4 -5.92 5.19 25.15
C THR A 4 -6.41 5.29 23.72
N MET A 5 -7.63 5.79 23.49
CA MET A 5 -8.05 6.13 22.11
C MET A 5 -7.15 7.27 21.63
N GLY A 6 -6.28 6.98 20.67
CA GLY A 6 -5.51 7.98 19.95
C GLY A 6 -6.24 8.44 18.70
N THR A 7 -6.07 9.69 18.32
CA THR A 7 -6.51 10.19 17.01
C THR A 7 -5.45 9.82 15.97
N ILE A 8 -5.91 9.52 14.75
CA ILE A 8 -5.04 9.40 13.58
C ILE A 8 -5.45 10.50 12.61
N HIS A 9 -4.50 11.35 12.23
CA HIS A 9 -4.69 12.37 11.22
C HIS A 9 -4.32 11.79 9.86
N LEU A 10 -5.26 11.83 8.92
CA LEU A 10 -5.07 11.34 7.55
C LEU A 10 -5.21 12.51 6.58
N ALA A 11 -4.18 12.71 5.76
CA ALA A 11 -4.23 13.62 4.61
C ALA A 11 -3.91 12.85 3.33
N VAL A 12 -4.58 13.24 2.24
CA VAL A 12 -4.41 12.63 0.93
C VAL A 12 -4.25 13.74 -0.10
N ASP A 13 -3.14 13.71 -0.81
CA ASP A 13 -2.84 14.61 -1.92
C ASP A 13 -2.90 13.83 -3.23
N LEU A 14 -3.69 14.33 -4.18
CA LEU A 14 -3.81 13.77 -5.51
C LEU A 14 -3.15 14.68 -6.52
N THR A 15 -2.28 14.08 -7.34
CA THR A 15 -1.66 14.71 -8.50
C THR A 15 -2.12 13.99 -9.77
N ALA A 16 -1.68 14.45 -10.94
CA ALA A 16 -2.05 13.81 -12.20
C ALA A 16 -1.50 12.38 -12.35
N ASP A 17 -0.38 12.06 -11.70
CA ASP A 17 0.37 10.82 -11.87
C ASP A 17 0.52 10.00 -10.59
N LYS A 18 0.20 10.55 -9.41
CA LYS A 18 0.28 9.83 -8.14
C LYS A 18 -0.73 10.30 -7.08
N MET A 19 -1.04 9.39 -6.18
CA MET A 19 -1.70 9.63 -4.89
C MET A 19 -0.65 9.56 -3.79
N ILE A 20 -0.61 10.55 -2.92
CA ILE A 20 0.25 10.62 -1.74
C ILE A 20 -0.65 10.58 -0.51
N ILE A 21 -0.32 9.72 0.46
CA ILE A 21 -1.05 9.57 1.71
C ILE A 21 -0.11 9.87 2.86
N HIS A 22 -0.55 10.74 3.76
CA HIS A 22 0.10 11.07 5.02
C HIS A 22 -0.79 10.56 6.16
N ALA A 23 -0.25 9.66 6.99
CA ALA A 23 -0.93 9.16 8.18
C ALA A 23 -0.07 9.45 9.41
N LEU A 24 -0.54 10.35 10.28
CA LEU A 24 0.13 10.74 11.52
C LEU A 24 -0.66 10.20 12.73
N ASP A 25 0.02 9.43 13.58
CA ASP A 25 -0.52 9.05 14.89
C ASP A 25 -0.13 10.06 16.00
N GLU A 26 -0.88 10.06 17.11
CA GLU A 26 -0.58 10.88 18.30
C GLU A 26 0.17 10.08 19.39
N GLY A 27 0.77 8.95 19.03
CA GLY A 27 1.46 8.07 19.96
C GLY A 27 2.89 8.50 20.28
N ALA A 28 3.66 7.59 20.89
CA ALA A 28 5.11 7.78 21.06
C ALA A 28 5.88 7.67 19.73
N GLY A 29 5.19 7.29 18.65
CA GLY A 29 5.80 6.91 17.39
C GLY A 29 6.57 5.59 17.48
N PHE A 30 7.22 5.24 16.38
CA PHE A 30 8.12 4.09 16.30
C PHE A 30 9.22 4.38 15.28
N LYS A 31 10.34 3.66 15.39
CA LYS A 31 11.35 3.65 14.33
C LYS A 31 11.12 2.45 13.45
N LEU A 32 11.19 2.66 12.14
CA LEU A 32 11.00 1.59 11.17
C LEU A 32 12.03 0.45 11.31
N SER A 33 13.22 0.73 11.84
CA SER A 33 14.26 -0.26 12.16
C SER A 33 13.87 -1.23 13.27
N ASP A 34 12.96 -0.82 14.14
CA ASP A 34 12.58 -1.57 15.33
C ASP A 34 11.36 -2.47 15.04
N VAL A 35 10.83 -2.42 13.82
CA VAL A 35 9.70 -3.22 13.36
C VAL A 35 10.21 -4.64 13.03
N PRO A 36 9.70 -5.68 13.71
CA PRO A 36 10.10 -7.06 13.45
C PRO A 36 9.80 -7.48 12.01
N ASP A 37 10.63 -8.35 11.43
CA ASP A 37 10.39 -8.91 10.10
C ASP A 37 9.14 -9.81 10.14
N PRO A 38 8.03 -9.43 9.45
CA PRO A 38 6.82 -10.22 9.47
C PRO A 38 6.91 -11.53 8.67
N LEU A 39 8.01 -11.74 7.92
CA LEU A 39 8.30 -12.97 7.19
C LEU A 39 9.18 -13.95 7.97
N ALA A 40 9.72 -13.56 9.14
CA ALA A 40 10.49 -14.46 9.99
C ALA A 40 9.61 -15.61 10.53
N GLU A 41 10.17 -16.81 10.68
CA GLU A 41 9.42 -18.03 11.05
C GLU A 41 8.56 -17.85 12.31
N GLU A 42 9.08 -17.14 13.30
CA GLU A 42 8.41 -16.82 14.55
C GLU A 42 7.19 -15.89 14.39
N ASN A 43 7.16 -15.07 13.33
CA ASN A 43 6.10 -14.10 13.06
C ASN A 43 5.06 -14.61 12.04
N LEU A 44 5.32 -15.73 11.36
CA LEU A 44 4.41 -16.29 10.34
C LEU A 44 3.01 -16.59 10.90
N LEU A 45 2.94 -17.11 12.13
CA LEU A 45 1.69 -17.43 12.81
C LEU A 45 1.02 -16.23 13.50
N SER A 46 1.66 -15.05 13.54
CA SER A 46 1.05 -13.85 14.09
C SER A 46 -0.15 -13.41 13.25
N THR A 47 -1.30 -13.21 13.88
CA THR A 47 -2.51 -12.71 13.20
C THR A 47 -2.53 -11.20 13.05
N SER A 48 -1.54 -10.49 13.58
CA SER A 48 -1.44 -9.01 13.59
C SER A 48 -0.03 -8.53 13.22
N GLY A 49 0.18 -7.22 13.04
CA GLY A 49 1.51 -6.64 12.77
C GLY A 49 1.93 -6.62 11.29
N ARG A 50 1.03 -6.91 10.37
CA ARG A 50 1.33 -6.97 8.92
C ARG A 50 1.16 -5.65 8.18
N GLY A 51 0.72 -4.58 8.88
CA GLY A 51 0.39 -3.29 8.24
C GLY A 51 1.53 -2.73 7.40
N ILE A 52 2.72 -2.59 7.97
CA ILE A 52 3.91 -2.06 7.27
C ILE A 52 4.34 -2.96 6.11
N PHE A 53 4.22 -4.28 6.26
CA PHE A 53 4.48 -5.21 5.16
C PHE A 53 3.54 -5.00 3.99
N LEU A 54 2.24 -4.88 4.25
CA LEU A 54 1.24 -4.63 3.21
C LEU A 54 1.44 -3.25 2.56
N MET A 55 1.77 -2.22 3.36
CA MET A 55 2.09 -0.89 2.84
C MET A 55 3.29 -0.95 1.89
N ARG A 56 4.39 -1.58 2.28
CA ARG A 56 5.57 -1.77 1.42
C ARG A 56 5.28 -2.61 0.17
N ALA A 57 4.36 -3.57 0.26
CA ALA A 57 4.01 -4.43 -0.87
C ALA A 57 3.12 -3.74 -1.92
N PHE A 58 2.25 -2.82 -1.49
CA PHE A 58 1.26 -2.20 -2.37
C PHE A 58 1.60 -0.78 -2.82
N MET A 59 2.39 -0.03 -2.03
CA MET A 59 2.78 1.34 -2.35
C MET A 59 4.08 1.34 -3.14
N ASP A 60 4.27 2.36 -4.00
CA ASP A 60 5.50 2.49 -4.80
C ASP A 60 6.62 3.14 -3.98
N GLU A 61 6.25 4.09 -3.11
CA GLU A 61 7.17 4.73 -2.16
C GLU A 61 6.57 4.66 -0.76
N PHE A 62 7.42 4.47 0.25
CA PHE A 62 7.04 4.36 1.65
C PHE A 62 8.16 4.89 2.55
N ASP A 63 7.82 5.80 3.45
CA ASP A 63 8.72 6.33 4.46
C ASP A 63 8.00 6.51 5.81
N VAL A 64 8.79 6.49 6.89
CA VAL A 64 8.31 6.75 8.25
C VAL A 64 9.20 7.81 8.86
N ILE A 65 8.62 8.98 9.13
CA ILE A 65 9.30 10.10 9.75
C ILE A 65 8.69 10.39 11.13
N SER A 66 9.44 11.06 11.99
CA SER A 66 8.92 11.49 13.29
C SER A 66 8.00 12.70 13.11
N GLY A 67 6.79 12.62 13.68
CA GLY A 67 5.85 13.74 13.66
C GLY A 67 6.38 14.95 14.45
N ARG A 68 6.09 16.17 13.97
CA ARG A 68 6.61 17.41 14.58
C ARG A 68 6.16 17.62 16.04
N THR A 69 5.06 17.01 16.44
CA THR A 69 4.48 17.10 17.80
C THR A 69 4.55 15.78 18.57
N GLY A 70 5.30 14.79 18.07
CA GLY A 70 5.24 13.40 18.53
C GLY A 70 4.58 12.49 17.49
N GLY A 71 4.54 11.19 17.79
CA GLY A 71 3.97 10.17 16.89
C GLY A 71 4.85 9.77 15.72
N ALA A 72 4.39 8.79 14.95
CA ALA A 72 4.97 8.43 13.65
C ALA A 72 4.10 9.01 12.53
N GLU A 73 4.74 9.66 11.57
CA GLU A 73 4.14 10.05 10.31
C GLU A 73 4.58 9.06 9.23
N ILE A 74 3.61 8.32 8.70
CA ILE A 74 3.79 7.44 7.56
C ILE A 74 3.47 8.25 6.30
N VAL A 75 4.42 8.31 5.38
CA VAL A 75 4.25 8.95 4.07
C VAL A 75 4.38 7.87 3.02
N MET A 76 3.36 7.72 2.18
CA MET A 76 3.35 6.68 1.15
C MET A 76 2.76 7.21 -0.16
N SER A 77 3.32 6.78 -1.29
CA SER A 77 2.86 7.21 -2.61
C SER A 77 2.56 6.03 -3.54
N LYS A 78 1.53 6.19 -4.37
CA LYS A 78 1.11 5.22 -5.39
C LYS A 78 0.88 5.93 -6.71
N LYS A 79 1.55 5.47 -7.76
CA LYS A 79 1.36 5.96 -9.13
C LYS A 79 -0.05 5.63 -9.59
N LEU A 80 -0.70 6.62 -10.15
CA LEU A 80 -2.00 6.48 -10.77
C LEU A 80 -1.80 6.03 -12.22
N PRO A 81 -2.68 5.14 -12.73
CA PRO A 81 -2.67 4.80 -14.14
C PRO A 81 -2.92 6.05 -14.97
N ALA A 82 -2.23 6.17 -16.10
CA ALA A 82 -2.47 7.26 -17.03
C ALA A 82 -3.96 7.25 -17.47
N PRO A 83 -4.63 8.40 -17.53
CA PRO A 83 -6.00 8.47 -18.02
C PRO A 83 -6.03 7.95 -19.47
N GLY A 84 -6.57 6.74 -19.65
CA GLY A 84 -6.66 6.07 -20.96
C GLY A 84 -5.89 4.75 -21.09
N SER A 85 -5.08 4.33 -20.11
CA SER A 85 -4.47 3.00 -20.11
C SER A 85 -5.47 1.94 -19.62
N ALA A 86 -6.47 1.63 -20.46
CA ALA A 86 -7.19 0.37 -20.34
C ALA A 86 -6.23 -0.78 -20.69
N SER A 87 -6.10 -1.77 -19.81
CA SER A 87 -5.29 -2.97 -20.04
C SER A 87 -5.62 -3.62 -21.39
N PRO A 88 -4.64 -3.82 -22.30
CA PRO A 88 -4.86 -4.58 -23.51
C PRO A 88 -4.69 -6.07 -23.20
N ASN A 89 -5.71 -6.72 -22.63
CA ASN A 89 -5.70 -8.18 -22.54
C ASN A 89 -7.06 -8.76 -22.91
N GLY A 90 -7.18 -9.04 -24.21
CA GLY A 90 -8.33 -9.67 -24.86
C GLY A 90 -8.03 -10.06 -26.30
N GLN A 91 -6.83 -10.58 -26.60
CA GLN A 91 -6.56 -11.27 -27.86
C GLN A 91 -6.59 -12.78 -27.60
N GLY A 92 -7.74 -13.38 -27.91
CA GLY A 92 -7.95 -14.82 -27.94
C GLY A 92 -8.91 -15.19 -29.05
N GLY A 93 -8.37 -15.46 -30.25
CA GLY A 93 -8.94 -16.35 -31.26
C GLY A 93 -10.18 -15.91 -32.03
N GLN A 94 -9.97 -15.19 -33.14
CA GLN A 94 -10.86 -15.28 -34.30
C GLN A 94 -10.06 -15.86 -35.48
N ASN A 95 -10.38 -17.10 -35.86
CA ASN A 95 -10.42 -17.61 -37.24
C ASN A 95 -10.57 -19.14 -37.23
N ALA A 96 -11.82 -19.62 -37.15
CA ALA A 96 -12.18 -20.96 -37.64
C ALA A 96 -13.02 -20.75 -38.90
N THR A 97 -12.38 -20.93 -40.05
CA THR A 97 -13.00 -20.97 -41.37
C THR A 97 -13.84 -22.25 -41.48
N PRO A 98 -15.14 -22.21 -41.84
CA PRO A 98 -15.86 -23.43 -42.17
C PRO A 98 -15.47 -23.86 -43.60
N GLN A 99 -14.70 -24.94 -43.72
CA GLN A 99 -14.57 -25.65 -44.99
C GLN A 99 -15.82 -26.52 -45.18
N GLN A 100 -16.63 -26.16 -46.18
CA GLN A 100 -17.62 -27.03 -46.81
C GLN A 100 -16.88 -28.11 -47.59
N GLU A 101 -17.15 -29.38 -47.28
CA GLU A 101 -16.74 -30.53 -48.09
C GLU A 101 -17.98 -31.17 -48.70
N ALA A 102 -17.85 -31.50 -49.99
CA ALA A 102 -18.87 -32.03 -50.88
C ALA A 102 -18.97 -33.55 -50.81
#